data_AF-A0A7C1QNZ2-F1
#
_entry.id   AF-A0A7C1QNZ2-F1
#
_cell.length_a   1.000
_cell.length_b   1.000
_cell.length_c   1.000
_cell.angle_alpha   90.00
_cell.angle_beta   90.00
_cell.angle_gamma   90.00
#
_symmetry.space_group_name_H-M   'P 1'
#
loop_
_entity.id
_entity.type
_entity.pdbx_description
1 polymer ?
#
loop_
_entity_poly.entity_id
_entity_poly.type
_entity_poly.pdbx_seq_one_letter_code
_entity_poly.pdbx_strand_id
1 'polypeptide(L)'
;PSPIKFLNRSVLNRLERALEEVDAPPEVKDAIGLEKAEVHKLKKGLLALGKNFILSEGAYLIVFNKPSARELILKYLGMLDGA
;
A
#
# COMPACT_ATOMS: atom_id res chain seq x y z
N PRO A 1 -1.04 -13.96 0.13
CA PRO A 1 0.01 -12.90 0.20
C PRO A 1 0.77 -13.03 1.53
N SER A 2 2.10 -12.94 1.55
CA SER A 2 2.87 -13.13 2.80
C SER A 2 3.07 -11.78 3.51
N PRO A 3 2.52 -11.58 4.72
CA PRO A 3 2.72 -10.34 5.47
C PRO A 3 4.16 -10.23 5.97
N ILE A 4 4.75 -9.06 5.80
CA ILE A 4 6.05 -8.71 6.35
C ILE A 4 5.83 -8.22 7.78
N LYS A 5 6.24 -9.03 8.76
CA LYS A 5 6.04 -8.72 10.19
C LYS A 5 6.86 -7.52 10.68
N PHE A 6 8.00 -7.26 10.03
CA PHE A 6 8.91 -6.17 10.39
C PHE A 6 9.27 -5.36 9.15
N LEU A 7 8.84 -4.09 9.15
CA LEU A 7 9.27 -3.10 8.19
C LEU A 7 10.75 -2.77 8.46
N ASN A 8 11.64 -3.22 7.57
CA ASN A 8 13.03 -2.79 7.58
C ASN A 8 13.21 -1.53 6.70
N ARG A 9 14.32 -0.83 6.88
CA ARG A 9 14.63 0.41 6.13
C ARG A 9 14.62 0.19 4.62
N SER A 10 15.09 -0.96 4.15
CA SER A 10 15.12 -1.27 2.72
C SER A 10 13.71 -1.41 2.11
N VAL A 11 12.76 -1.99 2.84
CA VAL A 11 11.35 -2.08 2.43
C VAL A 11 10.71 -0.70 2.44
N LEU A 12 10.99 0.11 3.47
CA LEU A 12 10.49 1.47 3.57
C LEU A 12 10.97 2.33 2.39
N ASN A 13 12.28 2.32 2.11
CA ASN A 13 12.87 3.05 0.98
C ASN A 13 12.25 2.66 -0.38
N ARG A 14 11.86 1.38 -0.56
CA ARG A 14 11.18 0.93 -1.78
C ARG A 14 9.77 1.49 -1.89
N LEU A 15 9.03 1.53 -0.78
CA LEU A 15 7.69 2.09 -0.74
C LEU A 15 7.71 3.61 -0.92
N GLU A 16 8.71 4.30 -0.35
CA GLU A 16 8.94 5.74 -0.56
C GLU A 16 9.18 6.03 -2.04
N ARG A 17 10.08 5.29 -2.70
CA ARG A 17 10.29 5.43 -4.15
C ARG A 17 9.02 5.17 -4.95
N ALA A 18 8.27 4.12 -4.60
CA ALA A 18 6.99 3.83 -5.26
C ALA A 18 5.98 4.98 -5.08
N LEU A 19 5.96 5.64 -3.92
CA LEU A 19 5.10 6.80 -3.68
C LEU A 19 5.56 8.04 -4.47
N GLU A 20 6.87 8.23 -4.62
CA GLU A 20 7.45 9.30 -5.44
C GLU A 20 7.11 9.13 -6.93
N GLU A 21 7.17 7.90 -7.44
CA GLU A 21 6.85 7.55 -8.84
C GLU A 21 5.38 7.76 -9.20
N VAL A 22 4.47 7.73 -8.22
CA VAL A 22 3.06 8.02 -8.46
C VAL A 22 2.88 9.53 -8.66
N ASP A 23 2.19 9.90 -9.74
CA ASP A 23 1.78 11.27 -10.01
C ASP A 23 0.58 11.67 -9.12
N ALA A 24 0.85 11.82 -7.82
CA ALA A 24 -0.11 12.28 -6.82
C ALA A 24 0.29 13.67 -6.29
N PRO A 25 -0.69 14.52 -5.91
CA PRO A 25 -0.40 15.80 -5.28
C PRO A 25 0.49 15.66 -4.02
N PRO A 26 1.38 16.63 -3.74
CA PRO A 26 2.27 16.58 -2.57
C PRO A 26 1.50 16.39 -1.26
N GLU A 27 0.38 17.09 -1.10
CA GLU A 27 -0.51 16.99 0.07
C GLU A 27 -1.00 15.56 0.32
N VAL A 28 -1.24 14.81 -0.75
CA VAL A 28 -1.64 13.41 -0.66
C VAL A 28 -0.45 12.57 -0.22
N LYS A 29 0.73 12.76 -0.82
CA LYS A 29 1.95 12.01 -0.48
C LYS A 29 2.34 12.20 1.00
N ASP A 30 2.28 13.42 1.50
CA ASP A 30 2.58 13.75 2.90
C ASP A 30 1.58 13.11 3.90
N ALA A 31 0.34 12.90 3.46
CA ALA A 31 -0.68 12.23 4.28
C ALA A 31 -0.50 10.71 4.38
N ILE A 32 0.40 10.10 3.58
CA ILE A 32 0.64 8.65 3.55
C ILE A 32 1.68 8.26 4.61
N GLY A 33 1.19 7.78 5.76
CA GLY A 33 2.04 7.21 6.80
C GLY A 33 2.46 5.76 6.52
N LEU A 34 3.54 5.57 5.75
CA LEU A 34 4.06 4.23 5.39
C LEU A 34 4.53 3.40 6.60
N GLU A 35 5.02 4.03 7.67
CA GLU A 35 5.56 3.34 8.86
C GLU A 35 4.53 2.50 9.60
N LYS A 36 3.24 2.89 9.53
CA LYS A 36 2.13 2.19 10.19
C LYS A 36 1.36 1.28 9.25
N ALA A 37 1.80 1.17 7.99
CA ALA A 37 1.13 0.36 7.00
C ALA A 37 1.46 -1.12 7.18
N GLU A 38 0.48 -1.98 6.95
CA GLU A 38 0.68 -3.41 6.85
C GLU A 38 1.24 -3.73 5.46
N VAL A 39 2.43 -4.32 5.37
CA VAL A 39 3.07 -4.60 4.09
C VAL A 39 3.00 -6.08 3.76
N HIS A 40 2.54 -6.38 2.55
CA HIS A 40 2.51 -7.72 2.01
C HIS A 40 3.45 -7.83 0.82
N LYS A 41 4.17 -8.94 0.75
CA LYS A 41 4.93 -9.30 -0.44
C LYS A 41 4.00 -10.01 -1.44
N LEU A 42 3.89 -9.44 -2.63
CA LEU A 42 3.22 -10.04 -3.79
C LEU A 42 4.28 -10.63 -4.75
N LYS A 43 3.83 -11.44 -5.72
CA LYS A 43 4.71 -12.00 -6.75
C LYS A 43 5.40 -10.91 -7.60
N LYS A 44 4.73 -9.75 -7.78
CA LYS A 44 5.17 -8.65 -8.65
C LYS A 44 5.74 -7.45 -7.89
N GLY A 45 5.81 -7.48 -6.56
CA GLY A 45 6.29 -6.33 -5.78
C GLY A 45 5.75 -6.30 -4.35
N LEU A 46 5.81 -5.13 -3.73
CA LEU A 46 5.28 -4.85 -2.41
C LEU A 46 3.90 -4.20 -2.49
N LEU A 47 3.05 -4.53 -1.52
CA LEU A 47 1.76 -3.89 -1.31
C LEU A 47 1.71 -3.36 0.12
N ALA A 48 1.54 -2.05 0.28
CA ALA A 48 1.35 -1.41 1.57
C ALA A 48 -0.13 -1.06 1.77
N LEU A 49 -0.69 -1.53 2.88
CA LEU A 49 -2.07 -1.34 3.30
C LEU A 49 -2.10 -0.41 4.51
N GLY A 50 -2.47 0.84 4.27
CA GLY A 50 -2.71 1.83 5.32
C GLY A 50 -4.14 1.82 5.83
N LYS A 51 -4.43 2.73 6.77
CA LYS A 51 -5.79 2.96 7.29
C LYS A 51 -6.71 3.62 6.26
N ASN A 52 -6.14 4.48 5.43
CA ASN A 52 -6.82 5.37 4.48
C ASN A 52 -6.21 5.30 3.07
N PHE A 53 -5.28 4.37 2.84
CA PHE A 53 -4.64 4.21 1.54
C PHE A 53 -4.22 2.77 1.26
N ILE A 54 -4.02 2.47 -0.01
CA ILE A 54 -3.38 1.26 -0.51
C ILE A 54 -2.35 1.69 -1.55
N LEU A 55 -1.09 1.31 -1.35
CA LEU A 55 0.00 1.59 -2.27
C LEU A 55 0.55 0.27 -2.82
N SER A 56 0.51 0.11 -4.14
CA SER A 56 1.16 -1.00 -4.84
C SER A 56 2.42 -0.49 -5.52
N GLU A 57 3.54 -1.16 -5.26
CA GLU A 57 4.81 -0.89 -5.94
C GLU A 57 4.62 -1.01 -7.46
N GLY A 58 4.84 0.08 -8.19
CA GLY A 58 4.80 0.15 -9.65
C GLY A 58 3.42 0.05 -10.32
N ALA A 59 2.31 0.27 -9.59
CA ALA A 59 0.98 0.14 -10.19
C ALA A 59 0.01 1.27 -9.84
N TYR A 60 -0.32 1.44 -8.56
CA TYR A 60 -1.36 2.39 -8.16
C TYR A 60 -1.23 2.81 -6.70
N LEU A 61 -1.69 4.03 -6.43
CA LEU A 61 -2.03 4.53 -5.11
C LEU A 61 -3.55 4.74 -5.07
N ILE A 62 -4.23 4.11 -4.12
CA ILE A 62 -5.67 4.31 -3.89
C ILE A 62 -5.81 4.98 -2.53
N VAL A 63 -6.47 6.14 -2.49
CA VAL A 63 -6.73 6.90 -1.25
C VAL A 63 -8.22 6.94 -1.00
N PHE A 64 -8.62 6.75 0.26
CA PHE A 64 -10.02 6.66 0.66
C PHE A 64 -10.25 7.24 2.06
N ASN A 65 -11.45 7.76 2.32
CA ASN A 65 -11.74 8.47 3.58
C ASN A 65 -12.10 7.55 4.76
N LYS A 66 -12.56 6.32 4.49
CA LYS A 66 -13.11 5.40 5.49
C LYS A 66 -12.35 4.08 5.46
N PRO A 67 -11.89 3.57 6.62
CA PRO A 67 -11.19 2.29 6.68
C PRO A 67 -11.99 1.11 6.10
N SER A 68 -13.33 1.15 6.16
CA SER A 68 -14.20 0.12 5.57
C SER A 68 -14.07 0.01 4.05
N ALA A 69 -13.64 1.08 3.37
CA ALA A 69 -13.37 1.03 1.93
C ALA A 69 -12.21 0.08 1.60
N ARG A 70 -11.25 -0.09 2.52
CA ARG A 70 -10.12 -1.01 2.34
C ARG A 70 -10.59 -2.42 1.99
N GLU A 71 -11.55 -2.96 2.73
CA GLU A 71 -12.01 -4.34 2.55
C GLU A 71 -12.72 -4.54 1.20
N LEU A 72 -13.56 -3.57 0.80
CA LEU A 72 -14.20 -3.57 -0.51
C LEU A 72 -13.16 -3.51 -1.64
N ILE A 73 -12.18 -2.61 -1.53
CA ILE A 73 -11.12 -2.48 -2.54
C ILE A 73 -10.32 -3.78 -2.64
N LEU A 74 -9.94 -4.38 -1.51
CA LEU A 74 -9.21 -5.65 -1.49
C LEU A 74 -10.00 -6.81 -2.12
N LYS A 75 -11.32 -6.85 -1.91
CA LYS A 75 -12.22 -7.82 -2.55
C LYS A 75 -12.18 -7.69 -4.06
N TYR A 76 -12.37 -6.47 -4.59
CA TYR A 76 -12.38 -6.23 -6.04
C TYR A 76 -11.01 -6.39 -6.69
N LEU A 77 -9.93 -6.15 -5.96
CA LEU A 77 -8.58 -6.44 -6.43
C LEU A 77 -8.26 -7.95 -6.50
N GLY A 78 -9.20 -8.83 -6.12
CA GLY A 78 -9.00 -10.27 -6.10
C GLY A 78 -7.95 -10.71 -5.07
N MET A 79 -7.67 -9.89 -4.06
CA MET A 79 -6.64 -10.15 -3.05
C MET A 79 -7.16 -10.98 -1.87
N LEU A 80 -8.48 -11.17 -1.76
CA LEU A 80 -9.13 -12.01 -0.75
C LEU A 80 -9.49 -13.42 -1.25
N ASP A 81 -9.66 -13.61 -2.56
CA ASP A 81 -10.05 -14.92 -3.15
C ASP A 81 -8.85 -15.85 -3.46
N GLY A 82 -7.68 -15.55 -2.90
CA GLY A 82 -6.45 -16.33 -3.05
C GLY A 82 -5.99 -16.92 -1.72
N ALA A 83 -6.84 -17.74 -1.10
CA ALA A 83 -6.51 -18.65 0.00
C ALA A 83 -6.29 -20.06 -0.56
#